data_AF-A0A183G2V5-F1
#
_entry.id   AF-A0A183G2V5-F1
#
_cell.length_a   1.000
_cell.length_b   1.000
_cell.length_c   1.000
_cell.angle_alpha   90.00
_cell.angle_beta   90.00
_cell.angle_gamma   90.00
#
_symmetry.space_group_name_H-M   'P 1'
#
loop_
_entity.id
_entity.type
_entity.pdbx_description
1 polymer ?
#
loop_
_entity_poly.entity_id
_entity_poly.type
_entity_poly.pdbx_seq_one_letter_code
_entity_poly.pdbx_strand_id
1 'polypeptide(L)'
;MLRWTAGVTLMDRIRNDAIRQKFGVAPIADKMREARLRRMDRIRNDAIRQKFGVAPIADKMREARLRWYGPVLRGKEDSVRKIGLNLEVIGKRLRGRPKQRWADTSHMDLKAAGVHPDLALDRERWRHDTRIANPATKRDKR
;
A
#
# COMPACT_ATOMS: atom_id res chain seq x y z
N MET A 1 1.97 10.06 6.73
CA MET A 1 1.76 9.53 5.37
C MET A 1 1.38 8.05 5.36
N LEU A 2 2.12 7.15 6.02
CA LEU A 2 1.89 5.69 5.98
C LEU A 2 0.51 5.19 6.42
N ARG A 3 -0.18 5.93 7.28
CA ARG A 3 -1.49 5.51 7.78
C ARG A 3 -2.55 5.62 6.68
N TRP A 4 -2.62 6.79 6.03
CA TRP A 4 -3.63 7.14 5.04
C TRP A 4 -3.71 6.15 3.88
N THR A 5 -2.58 5.62 3.43
CA THR A 5 -2.56 4.65 2.34
C THR A 5 -3.16 3.29 2.75
N ALA A 6 -3.21 2.91 4.03
CA ALA A 6 -3.76 1.60 4.47
C ALA A 6 -5.28 1.64 4.73
N GLY A 7 -5.93 2.79 4.52
CA GLY A 7 -7.25 3.04 5.09
C GLY A 7 -7.21 3.23 6.61
N VAL A 8 -6.01 3.39 7.19
CA VAL A 8 -5.80 3.68 8.62
C VAL A 8 -5.69 5.19 8.79
N THR A 9 -6.38 5.73 9.77
CA THR A 9 -6.36 7.15 10.09
C THR A 9 -5.40 7.46 11.23
N LEU A 10 -5.10 8.74 11.42
CA LEU A 10 -4.35 9.16 12.61
C LEU A 10 -5.13 8.83 13.91
N MET A 11 -6.47 8.83 13.85
CA MET A 11 -7.36 8.54 14.98
C MET A 11 -7.26 7.10 15.49
N ASP A 12 -6.91 6.14 14.63
CA ASP A 12 -6.74 4.73 15.03
C ASP A 12 -5.50 4.50 15.92
N ARG A 13 -4.66 5.54 16.13
CA ARG A 13 -3.44 5.54 16.96
C ARG A 13 -2.46 4.36 16.69
N ILE A 14 -2.51 3.74 15.52
CA ILE A 14 -1.68 2.57 15.16
C ILE A 14 -0.20 2.95 14.98
N ARG A 15 0.70 2.35 15.77
CA ARG A 15 2.16 2.58 15.64
C ARG A 15 2.66 2.24 14.23
N ASN A 16 3.59 3.04 13.69
CA ASN A 16 4.12 2.82 12.34
C ASN A 16 4.79 1.44 12.20
N ASP A 17 5.35 0.90 13.28
CA ASP A 17 5.97 -0.43 13.27
C ASP A 17 4.94 -1.56 13.13
N ALA A 18 3.72 -1.38 13.65
CA ALA A 18 2.64 -2.34 13.39
C ALA A 18 2.27 -2.37 11.90
N ILE A 19 2.26 -1.22 11.23
CA ILE A 19 2.02 -1.14 9.78
C ILE A 19 3.15 -1.82 9.03
N ARG A 20 4.41 -1.52 9.39
CA ARG A 20 5.60 -2.16 8.79
C ARG A 20 5.59 -3.67 8.96
N GLN A 21 5.28 -4.16 10.16
CA GLN A 21 5.16 -5.58 10.46
C GLN A 21 4.09 -6.24 9.60
N LYS A 22 2.90 -5.63 9.51
CA LYS A 22 1.80 -6.11 8.66
C LYS A 22 2.20 -6.28 7.19
N PHE A 23 3.03 -5.38 6.67
CA PHE A 23 3.47 -5.39 5.27
C PHE A 23 4.87 -5.99 5.05
N GLY A 24 5.51 -6.53 6.09
CA GLY A 24 6.85 -7.13 6.01
C GLY A 24 7.96 -6.16 5.59
N VAL A 25 7.84 -4.86 5.90
CA VAL A 25 8.82 -3.84 5.50
C VAL A 25 9.76 -3.50 6.66
N ALA A 26 11.06 -3.62 6.45
CA ALA A 26 12.05 -3.25 7.45
C ALA A 26 12.03 -1.73 7.78
N PRO A 27 12.20 -1.33 9.05
CA PRO A 27 12.40 0.07 9.41
C PRO A 27 13.63 0.66 8.71
N ILE A 28 13.49 1.88 8.17
CA ILE A 28 14.60 2.57 7.51
C ILE A 28 15.76 2.84 8.48
N ALA A 29 15.45 3.03 9.77
CA ALA A 29 16.45 3.22 10.82
C ALA A 29 17.36 2.00 10.98
N ASP A 30 16.85 0.79 10.79
CA ASP A 30 17.66 -0.44 10.86
C ASP A 30 18.67 -0.46 9.71
N LYS A 31 18.22 -0.08 8.50
CA LYS A 31 19.08 0.03 7.31
C LYS A 31 20.09 1.15 7.40
N MET A 32 19.76 2.27 8.06
CA MET A 32 20.73 3.31 8.38
C MET A 32 21.83 2.79 9.31
N ARG A 33 21.46 2.06 10.37
CA ARG A 33 22.45 1.45 11.28
C ARG A 33 23.34 0.44 10.57
N GLU A 34 22.76 -0.41 9.72
CA GLU A 34 23.48 -1.40 8.90
C GLU A 34 24.50 -0.73 7.96
N ALA A 35 24.15 0.41 7.35
CA ALA A 35 25.05 1.20 6.50
C ALA A 35 25.95 2.18 7.28
N ARG A 36 25.93 2.19 8.62
CA ARG A 36 26.63 3.15 9.48
C ARG A 36 26.30 4.62 9.18
N LEU A 37 25.09 4.89 8.68
CA LEU A 37 24.61 6.21 8.35
C LEU A 37 23.99 6.91 9.55
N ARG A 38 24.31 8.19 9.70
CA ARG A 38 23.78 9.10 10.71
C ARG A 38 22.79 10.07 10.07
N ARG A 39 21.94 10.67 10.90
CA ARG A 39 20.99 11.70 10.46
C ARG A 39 21.71 12.92 9.84
N MET A 40 22.94 13.21 10.25
CA MET A 40 23.76 14.31 9.74
C MET A 40 24.23 14.10 8.29
N ASP A 41 24.28 12.85 7.81
CA ASP A 41 24.71 12.54 6.44
C ASP A 41 23.66 13.01 5.41
N ARG A 42 22.45 13.37 5.86
CA ARG A 42 21.35 13.92 5.04
C ARG A 42 21.01 13.06 3.80
N ILE A 43 21.32 11.77 3.84
CA ILE A 43 21.01 10.82 2.76
C ILE A 43 19.50 10.60 2.71
N ARG A 44 18.94 10.66 1.50
CA ARG A 44 17.50 10.43 1.27
C ARG A 44 17.14 8.97 1.55
N ASN A 45 15.96 8.77 2.14
CA ASN A 45 15.44 7.42 2.42
C ASN A 45 15.35 6.54 1.17
N ASP A 46 15.08 7.12 0.00
CA ASP A 46 14.99 6.36 -1.25
C ASP A 46 16.35 5.83 -1.71
N ALA A 47 17.44 6.57 -1.47
CA ALA A 47 18.79 6.08 -1.73
C ALA A 47 19.15 4.90 -0.81
N ILE A 48 18.77 4.97 0.47
CA ILE A 48 18.97 3.87 1.43
C ILE A 48 18.14 2.65 1.00
N ARG A 49 16.88 2.84 0.64
CA ARG A 49 16.00 1.78 0.13
C ARG A 49 16.56 1.10 -1.10
N GLN A 50 17.04 1.88 -2.07
CA GLN A 50 17.66 1.38 -3.28
C GLN A 50 18.89 0.53 -2.97
N LYS A 51 19.79 1.02 -2.09
CA LYS A 51 20.99 0.30 -1.66
C LYS A 51 20.67 -1.08 -1.06
N PHE A 52 19.58 -1.19 -0.31
CA PHE A 52 19.20 -2.42 0.40
C PHE A 52 18.06 -3.21 -0.27
N GLY A 53 17.62 -2.83 -1.47
CA GLY A 53 16.50 -3.47 -2.16
C GLY A 53 15.18 -3.43 -1.38
N VAL A 54 14.98 -2.45 -0.51
CA VAL A 54 13.75 -2.32 0.31
C VAL A 54 12.71 -1.51 -0.46
N ALA A 55 11.62 -2.15 -0.86
CA ALA A 55 10.51 -1.46 -1.51
C ALA A 55 9.88 -0.39 -0.59
N PRO A 56 9.44 0.77 -1.13
CA PRO A 56 8.63 1.71 -0.38
C PRO A 56 7.38 1.03 0.17
N ILE A 57 7.10 1.27 1.44
CA ILE A 57 5.92 0.68 2.09
C ILE A 57 4.61 1.11 1.42
N ALA A 58 4.56 2.31 0.81
CA ALA A 58 3.40 2.74 0.04
C ALA A 58 3.08 1.77 -1.12
N ASP A 59 4.10 1.21 -1.76
CA ASP A 59 3.95 0.24 -2.85
C ASP A 59 3.46 -1.11 -2.33
N LYS A 60 3.97 -1.57 -1.18
CA LYS A 60 3.44 -2.78 -0.51
C LYS A 60 1.98 -2.64 -0.13
N MET A 61 1.59 -1.46 0.35
CA MET A 61 0.22 -1.17 0.70
C MET A 61 -0.66 -1.12 -0.56
N ARG A 62 -0.17 -0.51 -1.65
CA ARG A 62 -0.86 -0.45 -2.94
C ARG A 62 -1.08 -1.85 -3.50
N GLU A 63 -0.04 -2.67 -3.55
CA GLU A 63 -0.11 -4.08 -3.95
C GLU A 63 -1.17 -4.83 -3.13
N ALA A 64 -1.22 -4.63 -1.81
CA ALA A 64 -2.23 -5.26 -0.96
C ALA A 64 -3.67 -4.79 -1.27
N ARG A 65 -3.87 -3.50 -1.55
CA ARG A 65 -5.18 -2.96 -1.93
C ARG A 65 -5.62 -3.48 -3.30
N LEU A 66 -4.73 -3.50 -4.29
CA LEU A 66 -5.03 -4.05 -5.62
C LEU A 66 -5.24 -5.57 -5.61
N ARG A 67 -4.51 -6.30 -4.75
CA ARG A 67 -4.75 -7.74 -4.53
C ARG A 67 -6.14 -8.02 -3.98
N TRP A 68 -6.66 -7.16 -3.11
CA TRP A 68 -8.05 -7.24 -2.64
C TRP A 68 -9.05 -6.81 -3.73
N TYR A 69 -8.73 -5.75 -4.48
CA TYR A 69 -9.61 -5.14 -5.47
C TYR A 69 -9.89 -6.04 -6.68
N GLY A 70 -8.91 -6.78 -7.20
CA GLY A 70 -9.10 -7.64 -8.37
C GLY A 70 -10.24 -8.66 -8.20
N PRO A 71 -10.25 -9.46 -7.11
CA PRO A 71 -11.39 -10.32 -6.80
C PRO A 71 -12.72 -9.58 -6.63
N VAL A 72 -12.72 -8.35 -6.11
CA VAL A 72 -13.95 -7.54 -5.96
C VAL A 72 -14.50 -7.14 -7.32
N LEU A 73 -13.66 -6.74 -8.27
CA LEU A 73 -14.08 -6.41 -9.63
C LEU A 73 -14.74 -7.60 -10.34
N ARG A 74 -14.17 -8.79 -10.19
CA ARG A 74 -14.72 -10.04 -10.75
C ARG A 74 -15.94 -10.59 -10.01
N GLY A 75 -16.23 -10.07 -8.82
CA GLY A 75 -17.33 -10.52 -7.98
C GLY A 75 -18.69 -10.08 -8.53
N LYS A 76 -19.74 -10.76 -8.06
CA LYS A 76 -21.13 -10.38 -8.35
C LYS A 76 -21.44 -8.99 -7.81
N GLU A 77 -22.34 -8.28 -8.48
CA GLU A 77 -22.72 -6.90 -8.15
C GLU A 77 -23.40 -6.77 -6.79
N ASP A 78 -24.19 -7.78 -6.42
CA ASP A 78 -24.87 -7.92 -5.13
C ASP A 78 -23.94 -8.35 -3.99
N SER A 79 -22.66 -8.64 -4.26
CA SER A 79 -21.73 -9.04 -3.21
C SER A 79 -21.43 -7.88 -2.27
N VAL A 80 -21.41 -8.16 -0.96
CA VAL A 80 -21.12 -7.17 0.10
C VAL A 80 -19.85 -6.36 -0.18
N ARG A 81 -18.82 -6.99 -0.75
CA ARG A 81 -17.56 -6.30 -1.09
C ARG A 81 -17.74 -5.27 -2.20
N LYS A 82 -18.54 -5.58 -3.23
CA LYS A 82 -18.76 -4.71 -4.38
C LYS A 82 -19.75 -3.59 -4.04
N ILE A 83 -20.79 -3.90 -3.27
CA ILE A 83 -21.65 -2.90 -2.65
C ILE A 83 -20.83 -1.94 -1.78
N GLY A 84 -19.97 -2.46 -0.89
CA GLY A 84 -19.13 -1.63 -0.01
C GLY A 84 -18.10 -0.77 -0.75
N LEU A 85 -17.55 -1.27 -1.85
CA LEU A 85 -16.67 -0.51 -2.74
C LEU A 85 -17.40 0.70 -3.37
N ASN A 86 -18.64 0.47 -3.83
CA ASN A 86 -19.49 1.43 -4.52
C ASN A 86 -20.39 2.23 -3.57
N LEU A 87 -20.29 2.03 -2.26
CA LEU A 87 -21.15 2.72 -1.28
C LEU A 87 -20.88 4.22 -1.28
N GLU A 88 -21.95 5.01 -1.35
CA GLU A 88 -21.93 6.45 -1.11
C GLU A 88 -22.42 6.74 0.29
N VAL A 89 -21.53 7.30 1.12
CA VAL A 89 -21.92 7.74 2.46
C VAL A 89 -22.51 9.15 2.34
N ILE A 90 -23.84 9.23 2.42
CA ILE A 90 -24.60 10.48 2.41
C ILE A 90 -24.38 11.19 3.76
N GLY A 91 -23.95 12.46 3.72
CA GLY A 91 -23.76 13.29 4.92
C GLY A 91 -22.57 14.26 4.83
N LYS A 92 -22.57 15.26 5.73
CA LYS A 92 -21.45 16.22 5.87
C LYS A 92 -20.36 15.59 6.75
N ARG A 93 -19.16 15.37 6.20
CA ARG A 93 -17.99 14.90 6.98
C ARG A 93 -17.33 16.06 7.71
N LEU A 94 -16.75 15.77 8.88
CA LEU A 94 -15.97 16.72 9.66
C LEU A 94 -14.78 17.28 8.85
N ARG A 95 -14.47 18.55 9.06
CA ARG A 95 -13.41 19.31 8.38
C ARG A 95 -12.04 18.63 8.56
N GLY A 96 -11.29 18.46 7.48
CA GLY A 96 -9.94 17.87 7.48
C GLY A 96 -9.82 16.43 6.96
N ARG A 97 -10.93 15.71 6.71
CA ARG A 97 -10.91 14.40 6.05
C ARG A 97 -11.25 14.53 4.55
N PRO A 98 -10.35 14.15 3.63
CA PRO A 98 -10.68 14.05 2.21
C PRO A 98 -11.92 13.17 1.99
N LYS A 99 -12.77 13.51 1.01
CA LYS A 99 -13.95 12.71 0.62
C LYS A 99 -13.54 11.42 -0.14
N GLN A 100 -12.42 10.81 0.21
CA GLN A 100 -11.85 9.69 -0.50
C GLN A 100 -12.63 8.40 -0.19
N ARG A 101 -13.21 7.82 -1.24
CA ARG A 101 -13.87 6.51 -1.22
C ARG A 101 -12.84 5.40 -1.43
N TRP A 102 -13.27 4.17 -1.17
CA TRP A 102 -12.47 3.00 -1.54
C TRP A 102 -12.24 2.95 -3.05
N ALA A 103 -13.27 3.22 -3.85
CA ALA A 103 -13.17 3.34 -5.31
C ALA A 103 -12.11 4.37 -5.74
N ASP A 104 -12.11 5.58 -5.16
CA ASP A 104 -11.12 6.62 -5.48
C ASP A 104 -9.69 6.17 -5.19
N THR A 105 -9.48 5.50 -4.04
CA THR A 105 -8.17 4.97 -3.66
C THR A 105 -7.70 3.88 -4.61
N SER A 106 -8.58 2.94 -4.95
CA SER A 106 -8.29 1.89 -5.93
C SER A 106 -7.97 2.49 -7.31
N HIS A 107 -8.67 3.53 -7.74
CA HIS A 107 -8.41 4.20 -9.00
C HIS A 107 -7.02 4.90 -9.01
N MET A 108 -6.67 5.60 -7.92
CA MET A 108 -5.33 6.17 -7.76
C MET A 108 -4.23 5.10 -7.77
N ASP A 109 -4.49 3.95 -7.16
CA ASP A 109 -3.56 2.83 -7.11
C ASP A 109 -3.35 2.18 -8.48
N LEU A 110 -4.44 1.97 -9.24
CA LEU A 110 -4.39 1.50 -10.61
C LEU A 110 -3.57 2.45 -11.49
N LYS A 111 -3.84 3.75 -11.39
CA LYS A 111 -3.10 4.78 -12.11
C LYS A 111 -1.61 4.77 -11.77
N ALA A 112 -1.27 4.66 -10.48
CA ALA A 112 0.11 4.60 -10.04
C ALA A 112 0.82 3.28 -10.39
N ALA A 113 0.06 2.20 -10.60
CA ALA A 113 0.56 0.91 -11.06
C ALA A 113 0.66 0.82 -12.59
N GLY A 114 0.02 1.73 -13.33
CA GLY A 114 -0.14 1.62 -14.78
C GLY A 114 -1.05 0.46 -15.21
N VAL A 115 -1.97 0.03 -14.35
CA VAL A 115 -2.84 -1.13 -14.59
C VAL A 115 -4.26 -0.67 -14.90
N HIS A 116 -4.85 -1.16 -15.99
CA HIS A 116 -6.26 -0.94 -16.32
C HIS A 116 -7.16 -1.90 -15.51
N PRO A 117 -8.31 -1.46 -14.97
CA PRO A 117 -9.21 -2.32 -14.20
C PRO A 117 -9.68 -3.57 -14.96
N ASP A 118 -9.85 -3.50 -16.29
CA ASP A 118 -10.29 -4.64 -17.11
C ASP A 118 -9.31 -5.82 -17.11
N LEU A 119 -8.02 -5.55 -16.85
CA LEU A 119 -7.03 -6.62 -16.64
C LEU A 119 -7.38 -7.51 -15.44
N ALA A 120 -8.30 -7.08 -14.57
CA ALA A 120 -8.76 -7.92 -13.47
C ALA A 120 -9.39 -9.24 -13.95
N LEU A 121 -9.91 -9.34 -15.17
CA LEU A 121 -10.42 -10.61 -15.70
C LEU A 121 -9.31 -11.65 -15.90
N ASP A 122 -8.13 -11.21 -16.33
CA ASP A 122 -6.94 -12.04 -16.44
C ASP A 122 -6.24 -12.13 -15.08
N ARG A 123 -6.40 -13.27 -14.40
CA ARG A 123 -5.84 -13.47 -13.06
C ARG A 123 -4.32 -13.47 -13.04
N GLU A 124 -3.68 -13.93 -14.10
CA GLU A 124 -2.23 -14.06 -14.18
C GLU A 124 -1.60 -12.69 -14.43
N ARG A 125 -2.10 -11.98 -15.46
CA ARG A 125 -1.68 -10.60 -15.71
C ARG A 125 -1.98 -9.69 -14.53
N TRP A 126 -3.16 -9.80 -13.91
CA TRP A 126 -3.46 -9.03 -12.70
C TRP A 126 -2.44 -9.27 -11.59
N ARG A 127 -2.07 -10.53 -11.33
CA ARG A 127 -1.08 -10.85 -10.29
C ARG A 127 0.30 -10.33 -10.64
N HIS A 128 0.70 -10.41 -11.91
CA HIS A 128 1.98 -9.93 -12.38
C HIS A 128 2.05 -8.40 -12.28
N ASP A 129 1.09 -7.69 -12.86
CA ASP A 129 1.16 -6.24 -13.04
C ASP A 129 0.85 -5.47 -11.76
N THR A 130 0.07 -6.06 -10.83
CA THR A 130 -0.17 -5.43 -9.51
C THR A 130 0.94 -5.73 -8.49
N ARG A 131 1.86 -6.66 -8.78
CA ARG A 131 3.00 -6.98 -7.92
C ARG A 131 4.13 -5.96 -8.12
N ILE A 132 3.93 -4.77 -7.55
CA ILE A 132 4.87 -3.65 -7.67
C ILE A 132 6.05 -3.79 -6.71
N ALA A 133 5.79 -4.30 -5.51
CA ALA A 133 6.83 -4.39 -4.50
C ALA A 133 7.43 -5.79 -4.49
N ASN A 134 8.70 -5.91 -4.89
CA ASN A 134 9.46 -7.12 -4.63
C ASN A 134 9.48 -7.39 -3.11
N PRO A 135 9.29 -8.64 -2.66
CA PRO A 135 9.55 -8.98 -1.28
C PRO A 135 11.02 -8.66 -1.00
N ALA A 136 11.29 -7.73 -0.09
CA ALA A 136 12.61 -7.65 0.51
C ALA A 136 12.86 -9.02 1.15
N THR A 137 13.80 -9.77 0.59
CA THR A 137 14.27 -11.04 1.14
C THR A 137 14.75 -10.79 2.56
N LYS A 138 13.93 -11.17 3.55
CA LYS A 138 14.47 -11.64 4.83
C LYS A 138 14.40 -13.15 4.82
N ARG A 139 15.49 -13.75 4.34
CA ARG A 139 15.99 -15.04 4.82
C ARG A 139 17.51 -14.97 4.83
N ASP A 140 18.07 -14.06 5.62
CA ASP A 140 19.30 -14.43 6.32
C ASP A 140 18.84 -15.32 7.47
N LYS A 141 18.89 -16.62 7.23
CA LYS A 141 18.92 -17.60 8.30
C LYS A 141 20.29 -17.45 8.96
N ARG A 142 20.27 -17.10 10.25
CA ARG A 142 21.39 -17.39 11.13
C ARG A 142 21.64 -18.89 11.16
#